data_AF-A0A2E2VQG7-F1
#
_entry.id   AF-A0A2E2VQG7-F1
#
_cell.length_a   1.000
_cell.length_b   1.000
_cell.length_c   1.000
_cell.angle_alpha   90.00
_cell.angle_beta   90.00
_cell.angle_gamma   90.00
#
_symmetry.space_group_name_H-M   'P 1'
#
loop_
_entity.id
_entity.type
_entity.pdbx_description
1 polymer ?
#
loop_
_entity_poly.entity_id
_entity_poly.type
_entity_poly.pdbx_seq_one_letter_code
_entity_poly.pdbx_strand_id
1 'polypeptide(L)'
;MLNPSHTVAPCNHRGGHQHKSDGLFCEHCDSYIEQKACCDQCGATLEKLAACGAVSYFCNQCNTLKSKRQIHLCYQQTDGYQQTDGYQQTESRTVLQ
;
A
#
# COMPACT_ATOMS: atom_id res chain seq x y z
N MET A 1 19.14 12.49 -7.87
CA MET A 1 18.29 13.17 -6.86
C MET A 1 16.99 12.39 -6.78
N LEU A 2 16.89 11.42 -5.88
CA LEU A 2 15.74 10.52 -5.76
C LEU A 2 14.61 11.26 -5.03
N ASN A 3 13.45 11.39 -5.69
CA ASN A 3 12.24 11.98 -5.12
C ASN A 3 11.37 10.84 -4.54
N PRO A 4 11.24 10.68 -3.20
CA PRO A 4 10.64 9.49 -2.60
C PRO A 4 9.20 9.70 -2.08
N SER A 5 8.44 10.66 -2.61
CA SER A 5 7.18 11.09 -1.95
C SER A 5 5.92 10.29 -2.32
N HIS A 6 6.00 9.24 -3.14
CA HIS A 6 4.83 8.50 -3.69
C HIS A 6 5.06 6.98 -3.80
N THR A 7 5.69 6.37 -2.80
CA THR A 7 6.16 4.98 -2.88
C THR A 7 5.02 3.96 -2.68
N VAL A 8 4.18 3.81 -3.70
CA VAL A 8 3.73 2.46 -4.09
C VAL A 8 5.02 1.71 -4.43
N ALA A 9 5.29 0.57 -3.79
CA ALA A 9 6.50 -0.20 -4.05
C ALA A 9 6.67 -0.33 -5.58
N PRO A 10 7.74 0.22 -6.18
CA PRO A 10 7.91 0.17 -7.61
C PRO A 10 8.07 -1.28 -7.98
N CYS A 11 6.99 -1.87 -8.49
CA CYS A 11 7.06 -3.18 -9.08
C CYS A 11 8.07 -3.09 -10.22
N ASN A 12 9.15 -3.89 -10.17
CA ASN A 12 10.27 -3.78 -11.11
C ASN A 12 9.94 -4.27 -12.54
N HIS A 13 8.66 -4.54 -12.85
CA HIS A 13 8.25 -4.94 -14.18
C HIS A 13 8.04 -3.73 -15.10
N ARG A 14 8.40 -3.89 -16.37
CA ARG A 14 8.07 -2.92 -17.42
C ARG A 14 6.60 -3.12 -17.79
N GLY A 15 5.69 -2.35 -17.18
CA GLY A 15 4.26 -2.46 -17.50
C GLY A 15 3.34 -1.47 -16.79
N GLY A 16 3.77 -0.83 -15.70
CA GLY A 16 2.92 0.10 -14.94
C GLY A 16 1.76 -0.59 -14.22
N HIS A 17 1.04 0.16 -13.39
CA HIS A 17 -0.11 -0.36 -12.65
C HIS A 17 -1.42 -0.06 -13.39
N GLN A 18 -2.38 -0.99 -13.35
CA GLN A 18 -3.74 -0.77 -13.82
C GLN A 18 -4.52 0.04 -12.77
N HIS A 19 -5.08 1.19 -13.16
CA HIS A 19 -5.88 2.03 -12.28
C HIS A 19 -7.31 1.49 -12.16
N LYS A 20 -7.75 1.14 -10.95
CA LYS A 20 -9.13 0.74 -10.62
C LYS A 20 -9.80 1.84 -9.79
N SER A 21 -11.11 1.75 -9.61
CA SER A 21 -11.88 2.73 -8.83
C SER A 21 -11.54 2.78 -7.35
N ASP A 22 -11.05 1.68 -6.78
CA ASP A 22 -10.76 1.52 -5.34
C ASP A 22 -9.26 1.26 -5.06
N GLY A 23 -8.39 1.40 -6.08
CA GLY A 23 -6.99 1.05 -5.93
C GLY A 23 -6.22 0.88 -7.24
N LEU A 24 -5.00 0.33 -7.10
CA LEU A 24 -4.10 0.00 -8.20
C LEU A 24 -3.91 -1.52 -8.23
N PHE A 25 -4.05 -2.12 -9.41
CA PHE A 25 -3.80 -3.54 -9.61
C PHE A 25 -2.57 -3.75 -10.51
N CYS A 26 -1.75 -4.72 -10.14
CA CYS A 26 -0.61 -5.16 -10.91
C CYS A 26 -0.81 -6.61 -11.32
N GLU A 27 -0.99 -6.87 -12.62
CA GLU A 27 -1.12 -8.24 -13.16
C GLU A 27 0.19 -9.05 -13.10
N HIS A 28 1.34 -8.37 -13.05
CA HIS A 28 2.65 -9.03 -13.09
C HIS A 28 3.10 -9.55 -11.73
N CYS A 29 2.81 -8.76 -10.69
CA CYS A 29 3.08 -9.11 -9.30
C CYS A 29 1.84 -9.68 -8.60
N ASP A 30 0.75 -9.92 -9.34
CA ASP A 30 -0.57 -10.29 -8.80
C ASP A 30 -0.91 -9.53 -7.50
N SER A 31 -0.61 -8.22 -7.51
CA SER A 31 -0.60 -7.39 -6.32
C SER A 31 -1.69 -6.34 -6.43
N TYR A 32 -2.51 -6.26 -5.39
CA TYR A 32 -3.53 -5.22 -5.27
C TYR A 32 -3.15 -4.22 -4.20
N ILE A 33 -3.22 -2.95 -4.57
CA ILE A 33 -2.95 -1.82 -3.69
C ILE A 33 -4.29 -1.11 -3.52
N GLU A 34 -4.88 -1.29 -2.36
CA GLU A 34 -6.15 -0.64 -2.05
C GLU A 34 -5.92 0.79 -1.59
N GLN A 35 -6.83 1.69 -2.00
CA GLN A 35 -6.84 3.08 -1.56
C GLN A 35 -7.64 3.18 -0.26
N LYS A 36 -6.95 3.35 0.86
CA LYS A 36 -7.55 3.52 2.19
C LYS A 36 -7.60 4.97 2.63
N ALA A 37 -8.44 5.23 3.62
CA ALA A 37 -8.44 6.47 4.37
C ALA A 37 -7.37 6.40 5.47
N CYS A 38 -6.48 7.38 5.54
CA CYS A 38 -5.51 7.56 6.62
C CYS A 38 -5.78 8.84 7.40
N CYS A 39 -5.37 8.82 8.66
CA CYS A 39 -5.45 9.97 9.55
C CYS A 39 -4.46 11.04 9.11
N ASP A 40 -4.90 12.30 8.98
CA ASP A 40 -4.00 13.43 8.72
C ASP A 40 -2.96 13.65 9.84
N GLN A 41 -3.33 13.29 11.09
CA GLN A 41 -2.48 13.59 12.24
C GLN A 41 -1.43 12.53 12.54
N CYS A 42 -1.77 11.24 12.41
CA CYS A 42 -0.86 10.15 12.74
C CYS A 42 -0.44 9.32 11.52
N GLY A 43 -1.03 9.55 10.35
CA GLY A 43 -0.79 8.77 9.14
C GLY A 43 -1.35 7.35 9.17
N ALA A 44 -1.94 6.91 10.28
CA ALA A 44 -2.45 5.55 10.41
C ALA A 44 -3.75 5.33 9.62
N THR A 45 -3.91 4.11 9.12
CA THR A 45 -5.11 3.65 8.45
C THR A 45 -6.32 3.76 9.36
N LEU A 46 -7.38 4.35 8.82
CA LEU A 46 -8.64 4.54 9.50
C LEU A 46 -9.58 3.38 9.18
N GLU A 47 -10.29 2.95 10.20
CA GLU A 47 -11.33 1.96 10.07
C GLU A 47 -12.60 2.61 9.51
N LYS A 48 -13.10 2.09 8.39
CA LYS A 48 -14.35 2.53 7.79
C LYS A 48 -15.52 1.82 8.48
N LEU A 49 -16.24 2.54 9.33
CA LEU A 49 -17.43 2.06 10.02
C LEU A 49 -18.68 2.47 9.24
N ALA A 50 -19.38 1.50 8.66
CA ALA A 50 -20.68 1.74 8.03
C ALA A 50 -21.81 1.30 8.97
N ALA A 51 -22.71 2.21 9.33
CA ALA A 51 -23.85 1.94 10.20
C ALA A 51 -25.09 2.73 9.73
N CYS A 52 -26.25 2.07 9.68
CA CYS A 52 -27.55 2.68 9.37
C CYS A 52 -27.55 3.61 8.13
N GLY A 53 -26.81 3.23 7.09
CA GLY A 53 -26.70 4.00 5.84
C GLY A 53 -25.70 5.15 5.85
N ALA A 54 -25.01 5.40 6.97
CA ALA A 54 -23.94 6.37 7.08
C ALA A 54 -22.56 5.69 7.16
N VAL A 55 -21.53 6.37 6.66
CA VAL A 55 -20.13 5.93 6.74
C VAL A 55 -19.34 6.91 7.60
N SER A 56 -18.69 6.37 8.63
CA SER A 56 -17.79 7.10 9.53
C SER A 56 -16.38 6.49 9.48
N TYR A 57 -15.35 7.28 9.81
CA TYR A 57 -13.97 6.81 9.88
C TYR A 57 -13.49 6.88 11.32
N PHE A 58 -12.93 5.79 11.85
CA PHE A 58 -12.39 5.75 13.21
C PHE A 58 -10.88 5.54 13.18
N CYS A 59 -10.16 6.40 13.90
CA CYS A 59 -8.72 6.27 14.07
C CYS A 59 -8.45 5.45 15.32
N ASN A 60 -7.98 4.21 15.16
CA ASN A 60 -7.60 3.36 16.31
C ASN A 60 -6.37 3.90 17.06
N GLN A 61 -5.46 4.62 16.38
CA GLN A 61 -4.27 5.19 17.01
C GLN A 61 -4.58 6.43 17.88
N CYS A 62 -5.45 7.31 17.38
CA CYS A 62 -5.89 8.49 18.12
C CYS A 62 -7.15 8.22 18.95
N ASN A 63 -7.71 7.01 18.85
CA ASN A 63 -8.98 6.57 19.41
C ASN A 63 -10.13 7.58 19.24
N THR A 64 -10.25 8.17 18.04
CA THR A 64 -11.21 9.23 17.74
C THR A 64 -11.91 9.01 16.40
N LEU A 65 -13.17 9.45 16.30
CA LEU A 65 -13.88 9.55 15.04
C LEU A 65 -13.31 10.71 14.20
N LYS A 66 -13.12 10.47 12.92
CA LYS A 66 -12.67 11.44 11.91
C LYS A 66 -13.74 11.58 10.83
N SER A 67 -13.97 12.83 10.43
CA SER A 67 -14.84 13.13 9.29
C SER A 67 -14.08 12.96 7.98
N LYS A 68 -14.79 12.75 6.86
CA LYS A 68 -14.23 12.61 5.50
C LYS A 68 -13.31 13.78 5.07
N ARG A 69 -13.41 14.94 5.71
CA ARG A 69 -12.53 16.10 5.48
C ARG A 69 -11.19 16.05 6.22
N GLN A 70 -11.09 15.26 7.29
CA GLN A 70 -9.92 15.19 8.17
C GLN A 70 -9.09 13.91 7.93
N ILE A 71 -9.25 13.33 6.75
CA ILE A 71 -8.60 12.10 6.32
C ILE A 71 -7.93 12.38 4.98
N HIS A 72 -6.85 11.66 4.72
CA HIS A 72 -6.17 11.68 3.43
C HIS A 72 -6.21 10.29 2.83
N LEU A 73 -6.11 10.21 1.51
CA LEU A 73 -6.08 8.93 0.81
C LEU A 73 -4.64 8.40 0.85
N CYS A 74 -4.50 7.18 1.33
CA CYS A 74 -3.25 6.45 1.41
C CYS A 74 -3.39 5.12 0.68
N TYR A 75 -2.31 4.69 0.05
CA TYR A 75 -2.29 3.44 -0.71
C TYR A 75 -1.56 2.39 0.12
N GLN A 76 -2.21 1.25 0.33
CA GLN A 76 -1.64 0.14 1.10
C GLN A 76 -1.72 -1.14 0.29
N GLN A 77 -0.61 -1.88 0.26
CA GLN A 77 -0.61 -3.22 -0.28
C GLN A 77 -1.46 -4.09 0.65
N THR A 78 -2.42 -4.83 0.12
CA THR A 78 -3.07 -5.88 0.91
C THR A 78 -2.02 -6.94 1.18
N ASP A 79 -1.74 -7.25 2.45
CA ASP A 79 -0.82 -8.29 2.91
C ASP A 79 -1.26 -9.68 2.40
N GLY A 80 -1.00 -9.92 1.12
CA GLY A 80 -1.16 -11.18 0.41
C GLY A 80 -0.01 -11.44 -0.56
N TYR A 81 0.93 -10.50 -0.67
CA TYR A 81 2.16 -10.69 -1.43
C TYR A 81 3.35 -10.51 -0.49
N GLN A 82 3.89 -11.64 -0.03
CA GLN A 82 5.24 -11.67 0.50
C GLN A 82 6.14 -11.08 -0.58
N GLN A 83 6.73 -9.93 -0.30
CA GLN A 83 8.00 -9.56 -0.91
C GLN A 83 8.92 -10.75 -0.65
N THR A 84 9.15 -11.61 -1.64
CA THR A 84 10.40 -12.34 -1.63
C THR A 84 11.44 -11.28 -1.94
N ASP A 85 12.04 -10.76 -0.86
CA ASP A 85 13.37 -10.17 -0.87
C ASP A 85 14.21 -10.81 -1.96
N GLY A 86 14.92 -9.96 -2.71
CA GLY A 86 15.61 -10.35 -3.93
C GLY A 86 16.34 -11.67 -3.78
N TYR A 87 16.09 -12.60 -4.70
CA TYR A 87 17.09 -13.59 -5.00
C TYR A 87 18.18 -12.93 -5.85
N GLN A 88 19.00 -12.10 -5.20
CA GLN A 88 20.40 -12.06 -5.56
C GLN A 88 21.01 -13.34 -5.02
N GLN A 89 21.16 -14.36 -5.86
CA GLN A 89 22.29 -15.28 -5.73
C GLN A 89 23.21 -15.06 -6.91
N THR A 90 24.00 -13.99 -6.80
CA THR A 90 25.29 -13.91 -7.47
C THR A 90 26.38 -14.27 -6.46
N GLU A 91 26.37 -15.52 -6.01
CA GLU A 91 27.54 -16.17 -5.40
C GLU A 91 28.01 -17.19 -6.45
N SER A 92 28.80 -16.76 -7.44
CA SER A 92 30.26 -16.66 -7.35
C SER A 92 30.91 -17.97 -6.90
N ARG A 93 31.74 -18.52 -7.79
CA ARG A 93 32.93 -19.35 -7.49
C ARG A 93 32.76 -20.87 -7.55
N THR A 94 32.68 -21.42 -8.76
CA THR A 94 33.35 -22.70 -9.04
C THR A 94 34.81 -22.39 -9.38
N VAL A 95 35.67 -22.38 -8.35
CA VAL A 95 37.12 -22.45 -8.52
C VAL A 95 37.57 -23.66 -7.72
N LEU A 96 38.08 -24.68 -8.43
CA LEU A 96 38.80 -25.88 -7.95
C LEU A 96 37.91 -26.90 -7.21
N GLN A 97 37.90 -28.20 -7.51
CA GLN A 97 38.97 -29.11 -7.97
C GLN A 97 38.38 -30.29 -8.73
#